data_AF-A0A417ASN3-F1
#
_entry.id   AF-A0A417ASN3-F1
#
_cell.length_a   1.000
_cell.length_b   1.000
_cell.length_c   1.000
_cell.angle_alpha   90.00
_cell.angle_beta   90.00
_cell.angle_gamma   90.00
#
_symmetry.space_group_name_H-M   'P 1'
#
loop_
_entity.id
_entity.type
_entity.pdbx_description
1 polymer ?
#
loop_
_entity_poly.entity_id
_entity_poly.type
_entity_poly.pdbx_seq_one_letter_code
_entity_poly.pdbx_strand_id
1 'polypeptide(L)'
;MKNKTRFYKIIATRKYLQQGGMGMDYQKFVNNASFTIFVAVVLVLVTIVCIIFLKNGWKEAERLGVSKEELKKIVINCIGISLVPSIPIVLSVIVMVPVLGVALPWLRTSVIGSANNELISATMAAEAMGVEFTSTTMTIEAWINAAWSMTLGCSVALPIVLVVLKPVCKTYDVFRKKDSRWIGIFSLCALVTVIAAFAINSGKKGIVPSLVIIGCFLFSYVCNLAAKNPALKWLKDYAFPLTILFGLVLSMIITPLLA
;
A
#
# COMPACT_ATOMS: atom_id res chain seq x y z
N MET A 1 21.24 -43.82 25.55
CA MET A 1 20.94 -42.38 25.31
C MET A 1 21.55 -41.80 24.03
N LYS A 2 22.83 -42.09 23.67
CA LYS A 2 23.49 -41.59 22.44
C LYS A 2 22.73 -41.83 21.11
N ASN A 3 21.96 -42.92 20.99
CA ASN A 3 21.31 -43.29 19.73
C ASN A 3 20.05 -42.46 19.40
N LYS A 4 19.29 -42.03 20.43
CA LYS A 4 18.12 -41.16 20.25
C LYS A 4 18.54 -39.76 19.77
N THR A 5 19.62 -39.20 20.33
CA THR A 5 20.13 -37.87 19.94
C THR A 5 20.61 -37.81 18.49
N ARG A 6 21.19 -38.92 17.98
CA ARG A 6 21.61 -39.03 16.58
C ARG A 6 20.40 -39.10 15.63
N PHE A 7 19.35 -39.81 16.03
CA PHE A 7 18.11 -39.92 15.26
C PHE A 7 17.37 -38.59 15.16
N TYR A 8 17.28 -37.82 16.25
CA TYR A 8 16.69 -36.47 16.24
C TYR A 8 17.49 -35.49 15.38
N LYS A 9 18.82 -35.54 15.42
CA LYS A 9 19.67 -34.73 14.52
C LYS A 9 19.43 -35.07 13.05
N ILE A 10 19.30 -36.35 12.70
CA ILE A 10 19.04 -36.78 11.31
C ILE A 10 17.66 -36.29 10.83
N ILE A 11 16.62 -36.36 11.68
CA ILE A 11 15.28 -35.85 11.35
C ILE A 11 15.31 -34.33 11.18
N ALA A 12 15.96 -33.61 12.09
CA ALA A 12 16.10 -32.16 12.00
C ALA A 12 16.85 -31.77 10.71
N THR A 13 18.00 -32.39 10.43
CA THR A 13 18.77 -32.13 9.21
C THR A 13 17.99 -32.48 7.94
N ARG A 14 17.21 -33.57 7.91
CA ARG A 14 16.30 -33.85 6.77
C ARG A 14 15.22 -32.79 6.61
N LYS A 15 14.62 -32.30 7.71
CA LYS A 15 13.61 -31.25 7.68
C LYS A 15 14.19 -29.92 7.19
N TYR A 16 15.42 -29.58 7.61
CA TYR A 16 16.15 -28.41 7.11
C TYR A 16 16.53 -28.55 5.63
N LEU A 17 16.96 -29.73 5.16
CA LEU A 17 17.26 -29.98 3.75
C LEU A 17 16.00 -29.97 2.88
N GLN A 18 14.88 -30.50 3.38
CA GLN A 18 13.58 -30.42 2.70
C GLN A 18 13.01 -29.00 2.68
N GLN A 19 13.15 -28.22 3.77
CA GLN A 19 12.79 -26.80 3.81
C GLN A 19 13.69 -25.96 2.89
N GLY A 20 14.98 -26.26 2.82
CA GLY A 20 15.92 -25.63 1.88
C GLY A 20 15.59 -25.95 0.42
N GLY A 21 15.24 -27.21 0.12
CA GLY A 21 14.78 -27.63 -1.22
C GLY A 21 13.45 -27.00 -1.63
N MET A 22 12.44 -27.01 -0.74
CA MET A 22 11.16 -26.32 -0.98
C MET A 22 11.34 -24.80 -1.12
N GLY A 23 12.23 -24.18 -0.35
CA GLY A 23 12.53 -22.76 -0.46
C GLY A 23 13.14 -22.37 -1.82
N MET A 24 14.01 -23.23 -2.37
CA MET A 24 14.57 -23.03 -3.71
C MET A 24 13.53 -23.20 -4.83
N ASP A 25 12.64 -24.19 -4.72
CA ASP A 25 11.57 -24.40 -5.71
C ASP A 25 10.49 -23.30 -5.63
N TYR A 26 10.17 -22.84 -4.43
CA TYR A 26 9.28 -21.70 -4.20
C TYR A 26 9.84 -20.42 -4.82
N GLN A 27 11.11 -20.10 -4.55
CA GLN A 27 11.74 -18.88 -5.09
C GLN A 27 11.82 -18.89 -6.63
N LYS A 28 12.02 -20.05 -7.24
CA LYS A 28 11.95 -20.21 -8.71
C LYS A 28 10.54 -20.02 -9.25
N PHE A 29 9.52 -20.48 -8.53
CA PHE A 29 8.13 -20.31 -8.92
C PHE A 29 7.71 -18.83 -8.92
N VAL A 30 7.99 -18.10 -7.83
CA VAL A 30 7.58 -16.69 -7.70
C VAL A 30 8.41 -15.73 -8.56
N ASN A 31 9.67 -16.08 -8.88
CA ASN A 31 10.54 -15.29 -9.76
C ASN A 31 10.67 -15.90 -11.16
N ASN A 32 9.54 -16.30 -11.75
CA ASN A 32 9.52 -16.84 -13.10
C ASN A 32 9.65 -15.74 -14.17
N ALA A 33 10.59 -15.89 -15.10
CA ALA A 33 10.85 -14.92 -16.17
C ALA A 33 9.62 -14.66 -17.06
N SER A 34 8.83 -15.69 -17.39
CA SER A 34 7.62 -15.55 -18.20
C SER A 34 6.57 -14.68 -17.51
N PHE A 35 6.41 -14.82 -16.20
CA PHE A 35 5.48 -14.00 -15.42
C PHE A 35 5.96 -12.55 -15.34
N THR A 36 7.26 -12.33 -15.13
CA THR A 36 7.85 -10.97 -15.15
C THR A 36 7.68 -10.29 -16.51
N ILE A 37 7.90 -11.01 -17.61
CA ILE A 37 7.71 -10.48 -18.97
C ILE A 37 6.24 -10.12 -19.19
N PHE A 38 5.31 -10.99 -18.80
CA PHE A 38 3.88 -10.71 -18.89
C PHE A 38 3.51 -9.42 -18.13
N VAL A 39 3.98 -9.27 -16.89
CA VAL A 39 3.77 -8.06 -16.11
C VAL A 39 4.36 -6.83 -16.79
N ALA A 40 5.60 -6.92 -17.29
CA ALA A 40 6.24 -5.80 -17.99
C ALA A 40 5.42 -5.35 -19.22
N VAL A 41 4.89 -6.29 -20.00
CA VAL A 41 4.01 -5.98 -21.15
C VAL A 41 2.75 -5.25 -20.70
N VAL A 42 2.08 -5.73 -19.65
CA VAL A 42 0.89 -5.07 -19.09
C VAL A 42 1.20 -3.63 -18.64
N LEU A 43 2.33 -3.42 -17.96
CA LEU A 43 2.73 -2.09 -17.51
C LEU A 43 3.06 -1.14 -18.67
N VAL A 44 3.68 -1.64 -19.73
CA VAL A 44 3.90 -0.86 -20.96
C VAL A 44 2.56 -0.44 -21.57
N LEU A 45 1.59 -1.36 -21.67
CA LEU A 45 0.26 -1.05 -22.20
C LEU A 45 -0.45 0.02 -21.36
N VAL A 46 -0.44 -0.12 -20.02
CA VAL A 46 -1.02 0.88 -19.12
C VAL A 46 -0.33 2.24 -19.26
N THR A 47 1.00 2.25 -19.40
CA THR A 47 1.77 3.48 -19.62
C THR A 47 1.37 4.17 -20.92
N ILE A 48 1.19 3.40 -22.00
CA ILE A 48 0.70 3.93 -23.28
C ILE A 48 -0.68 4.58 -23.10
N VAL A 49 -1.60 3.93 -22.40
CA VAL A 49 -2.93 4.48 -22.09
C VAL A 49 -2.82 5.79 -21.31
N CYS A 50 -1.98 5.86 -20.27
CA CYS A 50 -1.72 7.08 -19.51
C CYS A 50 -1.20 8.22 -20.40
N ILE A 51 -0.27 7.93 -21.33
CA ILE A 51 0.26 8.92 -22.28
C ILE A 51 -0.84 9.42 -23.23
N ILE A 52 -1.72 8.54 -23.70
CA ILE A 52 -2.84 8.93 -24.57
C ILE A 52 -3.80 9.87 -23.82
N PHE A 53 -4.17 9.54 -22.58
CA PHE A 53 -5.02 10.41 -21.75
C PHE A 53 -4.36 11.76 -21.46
N LEU A 54 -3.07 11.78 -21.15
CA LEU A 54 -2.33 13.02 -20.94
C LEU A 54 -2.34 13.90 -22.19
N LYS A 55 -2.10 13.31 -23.38
CA LYS A 55 -2.15 14.05 -24.66
C LYS A 55 -3.54 14.61 -24.95
N ASN A 56 -4.58 13.83 -24.72
CA ASN A 56 -5.96 14.26 -24.95
C ASN A 56 -6.36 15.38 -23.97
N GLY A 57 -6.02 15.23 -22.68
CA GLY A 57 -6.25 16.25 -21.67
C GLY A 57 -5.49 17.55 -21.95
N TRP A 58 -4.24 17.45 -22.45
CA TRP A 58 -3.44 18.61 -22.85
C TRP A 58 -4.11 19.41 -23.97
N LYS A 59 -4.55 18.73 -25.04
CA LYS A 59 -5.26 19.37 -26.16
C LYS A 59 -6.55 20.05 -25.72
N GLU A 60 -7.29 19.41 -24.82
CA GLU A 60 -8.54 19.98 -24.30
C GLU A 60 -8.30 21.20 -23.41
N ALA A 61 -7.23 21.19 -22.59
CA ALA A 61 -6.86 22.35 -21.81
C ALA A 61 -6.42 23.54 -22.69
N GLU A 62 -5.65 23.29 -23.76
CA GLU A 62 -5.32 24.32 -24.75
C GLU A 62 -6.58 24.87 -25.45
N ARG A 63 -7.55 24.00 -25.79
CA ARG A 63 -8.85 24.40 -26.38
C ARG A 63 -9.65 25.32 -25.46
N LEU A 64 -9.54 25.12 -24.14
CA LEU A 64 -10.18 25.94 -23.11
C LEU A 64 -9.41 27.23 -22.79
N GLY A 65 -8.28 27.49 -23.47
CA GLY A 65 -7.50 28.71 -23.32
C GLY A 65 -6.42 28.67 -22.24
N VAL A 66 -6.08 27.49 -21.70
CA VAL A 66 -4.96 27.35 -20.75
C VAL A 66 -3.63 27.49 -21.49
N SER A 67 -2.75 28.36 -20.99
CA SER A 67 -1.44 28.60 -21.61
C SER A 67 -0.49 27.40 -21.44
N LYS A 68 0.45 27.23 -22.39
CA LYS A 68 1.45 26.16 -22.33
C LYS A 68 2.38 26.29 -21.13
N GLU A 69 2.69 27.53 -20.74
CA GLU A 69 3.51 27.85 -19.57
C GLU A 69 2.83 27.41 -18.29
N GLU A 70 1.52 27.61 -18.19
CA GLU A 70 0.71 27.17 -17.05
C GLU A 70 0.60 25.65 -16.99
N LEU A 71 0.36 24.98 -18.12
CA LEU A 71 0.35 23.52 -18.20
C LEU A 71 1.69 22.90 -17.76
N LYS A 72 2.82 23.48 -18.19
CA LYS A 72 4.16 23.04 -17.75
C LYS A 72 4.34 23.22 -16.25
N LYS A 73 3.93 24.36 -15.68
CA LYS A 73 3.99 24.60 -14.23
C LYS A 73 3.15 23.58 -13.46
N ILE A 74 1.95 23.26 -13.95
CA ILE A 74 1.08 22.23 -13.36
C ILE A 74 1.80 20.88 -13.35
N VAL A 75 2.39 20.45 -14.47
CA VAL A 75 3.11 19.17 -14.54
C VAL A 75 4.28 19.11 -13.57
N ILE A 76 5.09 20.16 -13.49
CA ILE A 76 6.23 20.21 -12.56
C ILE A 76 5.76 20.10 -11.11
N ASN A 77 4.68 20.82 -10.76
CA ASN A 77 4.09 20.74 -9.42
C ASN A 77 3.54 19.33 -9.15
N CYS A 78 2.86 18.71 -10.13
CA CYS A 78 2.33 17.35 -10.03
C CYS A 78 3.43 16.30 -9.81
N ILE A 79 4.60 16.46 -10.44
CA ILE A 79 5.77 15.60 -10.22
C ILE A 79 6.22 15.70 -8.75
N GLY A 80 6.38 16.93 -8.24
CA GLY A 80 6.80 17.17 -6.86
C GLY A 80 5.86 16.53 -5.82
N ILE A 81 4.55 16.74 -5.97
CA ILE A 81 3.55 16.18 -5.04
C ILE A 81 3.42 14.65 -5.13
N SER A 82 3.82 14.03 -6.24
CA SER A 82 3.71 12.58 -6.44
C SER A 82 4.95 11.82 -5.96
N LEU A 83 6.12 12.45 -5.98
CA LEU A 83 7.39 11.80 -5.69
C LEU A 83 7.54 11.50 -4.20
N VAL A 84 7.16 12.44 -3.33
CA VAL A 84 7.29 12.27 -1.86
C VAL A 84 6.38 11.13 -1.33
N PRO A 85 5.09 11.01 -1.71
CA PRO A 85 4.28 9.86 -1.33
C PRO A 85 4.67 8.52 -1.95
N SER A 86 5.50 8.52 -3.00
CA SER A 86 5.94 7.29 -3.66
C SER A 86 7.02 6.53 -2.87
N ILE A 87 7.80 7.21 -2.03
CA ILE A 87 8.91 6.59 -1.28
C ILE A 87 8.40 5.47 -0.35
N PRO A 88 7.39 5.68 0.50
CA PRO A 88 6.81 4.59 1.30
C PRO A 88 6.30 3.42 0.46
N ILE A 89 5.73 3.70 -0.71
CA ILE A 89 5.18 2.68 -1.61
C ILE A 89 6.31 1.77 -2.11
N VAL A 90 7.43 2.35 -2.53
CA VAL A 90 8.62 1.60 -2.96
C VAL A 90 9.17 0.74 -1.82
N LEU A 91 9.25 1.29 -0.61
CA LEU A 91 9.70 0.53 0.57
C LEU A 91 8.79 -0.67 0.86
N SER A 92 7.46 -0.48 0.81
CA SER A 92 6.51 -1.58 0.99
C SER A 92 6.65 -2.66 -0.09
N VAL A 93 6.94 -2.27 -1.34
CA VAL A 93 7.25 -3.23 -2.42
C VAL A 93 8.51 -4.03 -2.10
N ILE A 94 9.59 -3.38 -1.68
CA ILE A 94 10.85 -4.04 -1.31
C ILE A 94 10.63 -5.09 -0.22
N VAL A 95 9.75 -4.82 0.76
CA VAL A 95 9.41 -5.79 1.81
C VAL A 95 8.64 -7.00 1.27
N MET A 96 7.81 -6.82 0.24
CA MET A 96 7.02 -7.90 -0.36
C MET A 96 7.81 -8.78 -1.34
N VAL A 97 8.82 -8.22 -2.02
CA VAL A 97 9.57 -8.91 -3.10
C VAL A 97 10.15 -10.26 -2.66
N PRO A 98 10.80 -10.41 -1.48
CA PRO A 98 11.36 -11.71 -1.06
C PRO A 98 10.31 -12.80 -0.90
N VAL A 99 9.07 -12.42 -0.59
CA VAL A 99 7.97 -13.35 -0.30
C VAL A 99 7.14 -13.62 -1.54
N LEU A 100 6.79 -12.58 -2.30
CA LEU A 100 5.84 -12.67 -3.42
C LEU A 100 6.50 -12.70 -4.80
N GLY A 101 7.82 -12.50 -4.88
CA GLY A 101 8.55 -12.27 -6.13
C GLY A 101 8.40 -10.83 -6.61
N VAL A 102 9.18 -10.44 -7.63
CA VAL A 102 9.18 -9.06 -8.15
C VAL A 102 7.91 -8.73 -8.92
N ALA A 103 7.44 -9.66 -9.74
CA ALA A 103 6.41 -9.40 -10.73
C ALA A 103 5.04 -9.05 -10.11
N LEU A 104 4.59 -9.78 -9.08
CA LEU A 104 3.26 -9.59 -8.51
C LEU A 104 3.12 -8.24 -7.78
N PRO A 105 3.96 -7.87 -6.80
CA PRO A 105 3.90 -6.56 -6.15
C PRO A 105 4.06 -5.39 -7.14
N TRP A 106 4.88 -5.56 -8.18
CA TRP A 106 5.07 -4.53 -9.21
C TRP A 106 3.80 -4.29 -10.02
N LEU A 107 3.15 -5.36 -10.50
CA LEU A 107 1.87 -5.25 -11.21
C LEU A 107 0.80 -4.58 -10.34
N ARG A 108 0.66 -5.04 -9.09
CA ARG A 108 -0.39 -4.59 -8.17
C ARG A 108 -0.23 -3.13 -7.80
N THR A 109 0.97 -2.71 -7.45
CA THR A 109 1.22 -1.32 -7.03
C THR A 109 1.23 -0.31 -8.18
N SER A 110 1.47 -0.74 -9.42
CA SER A 110 1.50 0.15 -10.58
C SER A 110 0.16 0.31 -11.31
N VAL A 111 -0.75 -0.66 -11.23
CA VAL A 111 -2.04 -0.61 -11.96
C VAL A 111 -3.21 -0.27 -11.03
N ILE A 112 -3.51 -1.17 -10.09
CA ILE A 112 -4.61 -1.03 -9.13
C ILE A 112 -4.16 -1.67 -7.82
N GLY A 113 -3.93 -0.84 -6.80
CA GLY A 113 -3.56 -1.31 -5.47
C GLY A 113 -3.05 -0.19 -4.58
N SER A 114 -3.03 -0.45 -3.28
CA SER A 114 -2.31 0.36 -2.29
C SER A 114 -1.31 -0.57 -1.64
N ALA A 115 -0.01 -0.26 -1.70
CA ALA A 115 1.02 -1.17 -1.20
C ALA A 115 0.78 -1.60 0.26
N ASN A 116 0.21 -0.72 1.08
CA ASN A 116 -0.17 -1.03 2.46
C ASN A 116 -1.35 -2.02 2.53
N ASN A 117 -2.38 -1.82 1.72
CA ASN A 117 -3.53 -2.73 1.70
C ASN A 117 -3.14 -4.10 1.13
N GLU A 118 -2.30 -4.10 0.11
CA GLU A 118 -1.77 -5.29 -0.56
C GLU A 118 -0.95 -6.15 0.43
N LEU A 119 -0.08 -5.52 1.23
CA LEU A 119 0.67 -6.21 2.27
C LEU A 119 -0.25 -6.80 3.34
N ILE A 120 -1.22 -6.02 3.86
CA ILE A 120 -2.18 -6.51 4.86
C ILE A 120 -2.98 -7.70 4.31
N SER A 121 -3.46 -7.60 3.08
CA SER A 121 -4.26 -8.65 2.44
C SER A 121 -3.45 -9.93 2.23
N ALA A 122 -2.19 -9.79 1.82
CA ALA A 122 -1.27 -10.91 1.64
C ALA A 122 -0.94 -11.58 2.99
N THR A 123 -0.66 -10.80 4.03
CA THR A 123 -0.41 -11.33 5.38
C THR A 123 -1.63 -12.07 5.93
N MET A 124 -2.83 -11.47 5.85
CA MET A 124 -4.05 -12.13 6.31
C MET A 124 -4.37 -13.41 5.53
N ALA A 125 -4.09 -13.43 4.23
CA ALA A 125 -4.29 -14.63 3.41
C ALA A 125 -3.31 -15.75 3.76
N ALA A 126 -2.06 -15.40 4.09
CA ALA A 126 -1.07 -16.35 4.58
C ALA A 126 -1.47 -16.91 5.96
N GLU A 127 -1.86 -16.04 6.90
CA GLU A 127 -2.33 -16.41 8.24
C GLU A 127 -3.57 -17.30 8.17
N ALA A 128 -4.50 -17.03 7.25
CA ALA A 128 -5.68 -17.87 7.02
C ALA A 128 -5.33 -19.29 6.54
N MET A 129 -4.17 -19.46 5.90
CA MET A 129 -3.62 -20.76 5.51
C MET A 129 -2.73 -21.38 6.60
N GLY A 130 -2.62 -20.75 7.77
CA GLY A 130 -1.83 -21.23 8.91
C GLY A 130 -0.32 -21.04 8.74
N VAL A 131 0.13 -20.17 7.83
CA VAL A 131 1.55 -19.88 7.60
C VAL A 131 1.86 -18.40 7.85
N GLU A 132 3.06 -18.13 8.34
CA GLU A 132 3.56 -16.76 8.47
C GLU A 132 3.93 -16.19 7.10
N PHE A 133 3.79 -14.87 6.91
CA PHE A 133 4.16 -14.19 5.67
C PHE A 133 5.69 -14.00 5.57
N THR A 134 6.41 -15.09 5.31
CA THR A 134 7.86 -15.07 5.11
C THR A 134 8.26 -15.98 3.95
N SER A 135 9.44 -15.75 3.37
CA SER A 135 9.94 -16.54 2.24
C SER A 135 10.27 -17.99 2.58
N THR A 136 10.39 -18.33 3.88
CA THR A 136 10.73 -19.69 4.34
C THR A 136 9.50 -20.51 4.75
N THR A 137 8.40 -19.85 5.09
CA THR A 137 7.15 -20.48 5.56
C THR A 137 6.07 -20.55 4.48
N MET A 138 6.13 -19.65 3.49
CA MET A 138 5.13 -19.60 2.42
C MET A 138 5.19 -20.82 1.51
N THR A 139 4.01 -21.37 1.20
CA THR A 139 3.82 -22.42 0.20
C THR A 139 3.26 -21.83 -1.10
N ILE A 140 3.31 -22.60 -2.20
CA ILE A 140 2.72 -22.19 -3.48
C ILE A 140 1.21 -21.92 -3.33
N GLU A 141 0.50 -22.74 -2.57
CA GLU A 141 -0.94 -22.56 -2.30
C GLU A 141 -1.21 -21.27 -1.50
N ALA A 142 -0.42 -20.99 -0.47
CA ALA A 142 -0.54 -19.76 0.30
C ALA A 142 -0.22 -18.53 -0.56
N TRP A 143 0.75 -18.63 -1.47
CA TRP A 143 1.06 -17.56 -2.44
C TRP A 143 -0.09 -17.32 -3.41
N ILE A 144 -0.70 -18.38 -3.96
CA ILE A 144 -1.87 -18.26 -4.84
C ILE A 144 -3.04 -17.61 -4.10
N ASN A 145 -3.30 -18.04 -2.86
CA ASN A 145 -4.35 -17.45 -2.03
C ASN A 145 -4.08 -15.96 -1.75
N ALA A 146 -2.83 -15.61 -1.43
CA ALA A 146 -2.42 -14.22 -1.25
C ALA A 146 -2.64 -13.41 -2.54
N ALA A 147 -2.23 -13.91 -3.70
CA ALA A 147 -2.42 -13.23 -4.99
C ALA A 147 -3.90 -12.98 -5.32
N TRP A 148 -4.78 -13.94 -5.01
CA TRP A 148 -6.23 -13.78 -5.16
C TRP A 148 -6.83 -12.80 -4.17
N SER A 149 -6.47 -12.90 -2.89
CA SER A 149 -6.91 -12.00 -1.83
C SER A 149 -6.56 -10.54 -2.14
N MET A 150 -5.30 -10.30 -2.53
CA MET A 150 -4.78 -9.02 -3.02
C MET A 150 -5.61 -8.50 -4.20
N THR A 151 -5.85 -9.36 -5.19
CA THR A 151 -6.60 -9.00 -6.40
C THR A 151 -8.04 -8.60 -6.10
N LEU A 152 -8.78 -9.47 -5.41
CA LEU A 152 -10.18 -9.23 -5.08
C LEU A 152 -10.33 -8.05 -4.11
N GLY A 153 -9.45 -7.95 -3.11
CA GLY A 153 -9.49 -6.89 -2.09
C GLY A 153 -9.49 -5.48 -2.69
N CYS A 154 -8.65 -5.22 -3.69
CA CYS A 154 -8.63 -3.90 -4.35
C CYS A 154 -9.64 -3.80 -5.51
N SER A 155 -9.90 -4.88 -6.24
CA SER A 155 -10.78 -4.84 -7.43
C SER A 155 -12.26 -4.74 -7.08
N VAL A 156 -12.71 -5.23 -5.93
CA VAL A 156 -14.11 -5.14 -5.48
C VAL A 156 -14.57 -3.69 -5.26
N ALA A 157 -13.65 -2.78 -4.96
CA ALA A 157 -13.97 -1.36 -4.84
C ALA A 157 -14.50 -0.76 -6.16
N LEU A 158 -14.03 -1.25 -7.32
CA LEU A 158 -14.38 -0.65 -8.62
C LEU A 158 -15.86 -0.87 -8.98
N PRO A 159 -16.43 -2.10 -8.97
CA PRO A 159 -17.86 -2.30 -9.18
C PRO A 159 -18.73 -1.55 -8.16
N ILE A 160 -18.31 -1.52 -6.89
CA ILE A 160 -19.04 -0.81 -5.83
C ILE A 160 -19.09 0.68 -6.16
N VAL A 161 -17.99 1.30 -6.55
CA VAL A 161 -17.97 2.70 -6.94
C VAL A 161 -18.88 2.94 -8.14
N LEU A 162 -18.88 2.08 -9.17
CA LEU A 162 -19.77 2.26 -10.32
C LEU A 162 -21.26 2.28 -9.95
N VAL A 163 -21.68 1.44 -8.99
CA VAL A 163 -23.08 1.35 -8.55
C VAL A 163 -23.44 2.42 -7.52
N VAL A 164 -22.56 2.66 -6.55
CA VAL A 164 -22.82 3.47 -5.36
C VAL A 164 -22.48 4.95 -5.56
N LEU A 165 -21.56 5.30 -6.45
CA LEU A 165 -21.12 6.68 -6.63
C LEU A 165 -22.28 7.58 -7.07
N LYS A 166 -23.06 7.17 -8.07
CA LYS A 166 -24.17 7.96 -8.60
C LYS A 166 -25.25 8.29 -7.54
N PRO A 167 -25.79 7.33 -6.76
CA PRO A 167 -26.74 7.65 -5.71
C PRO A 167 -26.12 8.48 -4.57
N VAL A 168 -24.85 8.23 -4.21
CA VAL A 168 -24.15 9.03 -3.19
C VAL A 168 -24.00 10.48 -3.64
N CYS A 169 -23.51 10.73 -4.86
CA CYS A 169 -23.37 12.08 -5.42
C CYS A 169 -24.71 12.80 -5.50
N LYS A 170 -25.77 12.12 -5.97
CA LYS A 170 -27.11 12.71 -6.05
C LYS A 170 -27.64 13.09 -4.67
N THR A 171 -27.42 12.23 -3.67
CA THR A 171 -27.83 12.48 -2.28
C THR A 171 -27.02 13.64 -1.70
N TYR A 172 -25.70 13.64 -1.91
CA TYR A 172 -24.80 14.72 -1.51
C TYR A 172 -25.23 16.07 -2.08
N ASP A 173 -25.57 16.14 -3.36
CA ASP A 173 -26.04 17.39 -3.99
C ASP A 173 -27.35 17.91 -3.38
N VAL A 174 -28.27 17.02 -3.01
CA VAL A 174 -29.53 17.39 -2.33
C VAL A 174 -29.25 17.96 -0.94
N PHE A 175 -28.38 17.32 -0.16
CA PHE A 175 -28.00 17.82 1.16
C PHE A 175 -27.21 19.14 1.07
N ARG A 176 -26.38 19.32 0.03
CA ARG A 176 -25.57 20.52 -0.18
C ARG A 176 -26.41 21.74 -0.44
N LYS A 177 -27.51 21.56 -1.19
CA LYS A 177 -28.48 22.63 -1.46
C LYS A 177 -29.28 23.03 -0.21
N LYS A 178 -29.42 22.13 0.77
CA LYS A 178 -30.15 22.42 2.02
C LYS A 178 -29.26 23.05 3.09
N ASP A 179 -28.13 22.43 3.41
CA ASP A 179 -27.13 23.00 4.34
C ASP A 179 -25.75 22.41 4.03
N SER A 180 -24.86 23.25 3.49
CA SER A 180 -23.49 22.85 3.14
C SER A 180 -22.62 22.50 4.35
N ARG A 181 -22.96 22.98 5.56
CA ARG A 181 -22.21 22.69 6.80
C ARG A 181 -22.42 21.25 7.26
N TRP A 182 -23.64 20.74 7.12
CA TRP A 182 -23.99 19.36 7.51
C TRP A 182 -23.20 18.33 6.73
N ILE A 183 -22.96 18.58 5.46
CA ILE A 183 -22.10 17.74 4.61
C ILE A 183 -20.65 17.75 5.09
N GLY A 184 -20.13 18.91 5.46
CA GLY A 184 -18.78 19.04 5.99
C GLY A 184 -18.60 18.21 7.26
N ILE A 185 -19.55 18.33 8.19
CA ILE A 185 -19.55 17.56 9.45
C ILE A 185 -19.66 16.07 9.16
N PHE A 186 -20.61 15.64 8.33
CA PHE A 186 -20.79 14.23 7.98
C PHE A 186 -19.52 13.62 7.35
N SER A 187 -18.90 14.34 6.42
CA SER A 187 -17.67 13.90 5.75
C SER A 187 -16.51 13.77 6.75
N LEU A 188 -16.39 14.72 7.68
CA LEU A 188 -15.39 14.69 8.74
C LEU A 188 -15.62 13.50 9.68
N CYS A 189 -16.85 13.28 10.13
CA CYS A 189 -17.21 12.15 10.98
C CYS A 189 -16.90 10.82 10.29
N ALA A 190 -17.28 10.64 9.02
CA ALA A 190 -17.00 9.43 8.27
C ALA A 190 -15.49 9.13 8.18
N LEU A 191 -14.66 10.16 7.90
CA LEU A 191 -13.22 10.02 7.85
C LEU A 191 -12.64 9.61 9.22
N VAL A 192 -13.06 10.28 10.29
CA VAL A 192 -12.60 10.00 11.66
C VAL A 192 -13.00 8.59 12.09
N THR A 193 -14.21 8.12 11.77
CA THR A 193 -14.66 6.75 12.08
C THR A 193 -13.77 5.69 11.44
N VAL A 194 -13.43 5.86 10.16
CA VAL A 194 -12.55 4.90 9.45
C VAL A 194 -11.16 4.88 10.09
N ILE A 195 -10.57 6.06 10.34
CA ILE A 195 -9.24 6.17 10.96
C ILE A 195 -9.25 5.54 12.37
N ALA A 196 -10.29 5.79 13.16
CA ALA A 196 -10.44 5.21 14.50
C ALA A 196 -10.53 3.68 14.46
N ALA A 197 -11.32 3.12 13.53
CA ALA A 197 -11.42 1.68 13.36
C ALA A 197 -10.07 1.03 13.01
N PHE A 198 -9.31 1.64 12.09
CA PHE A 198 -7.96 1.17 11.74
C PHE A 198 -6.98 1.30 12.91
N ALA A 199 -7.01 2.41 13.65
CA ALA A 199 -6.14 2.63 14.81
C ALA A 199 -6.41 1.60 15.91
N ILE A 200 -7.67 1.31 16.22
CA ILE A 200 -8.06 0.30 17.20
C ILE A 200 -7.60 -1.09 16.76
N ASN A 201 -7.87 -1.48 15.51
CA ASN A 201 -7.48 -2.79 15.01
C ASN A 201 -5.96 -2.97 14.98
N SER A 202 -5.21 -1.91 14.68
CA SER A 202 -3.75 -1.95 14.69
C SER A 202 -3.18 -1.99 16.11
N GLY A 203 -3.73 -1.19 17.03
CA GLY A 203 -3.29 -1.16 18.43
C GLY A 203 -3.52 -2.48 19.18
N LYS A 204 -4.59 -3.21 18.83
CA LYS A 204 -4.85 -4.56 19.38
C LYS A 204 -3.75 -5.58 19.06
N LYS A 205 -2.90 -5.34 18.04
CA LYS A 205 -1.81 -6.25 17.66
C LYS A 205 -0.59 -6.16 18.58
N GLY A 206 -0.53 -5.17 19.47
CA GLY A 206 0.52 -5.08 20.50
C GLY A 206 0.90 -3.66 20.89
N ILE A 207 1.88 -3.55 21.79
CA ILE A 207 2.38 -2.26 22.28
C ILE A 207 3.16 -1.49 21.22
N VAL A 208 3.90 -2.18 20.34
CA VAL A 208 4.71 -1.56 19.28
C VAL A 208 3.83 -0.77 18.31
N PRO A 209 2.77 -1.34 17.67
CA PRO A 209 1.86 -0.56 16.83
C PRO A 209 1.21 0.62 17.56
N SER A 210 0.86 0.46 18.84
CA SER A 210 0.23 1.52 19.64
C SER A 210 1.16 2.71 19.85
N LEU A 211 2.43 2.47 20.17
CA LEU A 211 3.44 3.53 20.29
C LEU A 211 3.71 4.22 18.95
N VAL A 212 3.74 3.45 17.85
CA VAL A 212 3.91 4.02 16.50
C VAL A 212 2.73 4.93 16.13
N ILE A 213 1.49 4.54 16.45
CA ILE A 213 0.29 5.37 16.23
C ILE A 213 0.40 6.69 16.99
N ILE A 214 0.77 6.64 18.28
CA ILE A 214 0.94 7.84 19.11
C ILE A 214 2.05 8.74 18.54
N GLY A 215 3.18 8.14 18.16
CA GLY A 215 4.29 8.87 17.54
C GLY A 215 3.88 9.55 16.22
N CYS A 216 3.17 8.85 15.34
CA CYS A 216 2.66 9.39 14.09
C CYS A 216 1.68 10.54 14.32
N PHE A 217 0.80 10.43 15.32
CA PHE A 217 -0.12 11.50 15.70
C PHE A 217 0.65 12.75 16.16
N LEU A 218 1.64 12.59 17.05
CA LEU A 218 2.47 13.70 17.52
C LEU A 218 3.27 14.34 16.38
N PHE A 219 3.86 13.53 15.50
CA PHE A 219 4.59 14.03 14.34
C PHE A 219 3.68 14.82 13.39
N SER A 220 2.51 14.28 13.05
CA SER A 220 1.54 14.96 12.20
C SER A 220 1.03 16.26 12.85
N TYR A 221 0.88 16.30 14.16
CA TYR A 221 0.51 17.50 14.91
C TYR A 221 1.61 18.57 14.85
N VAL A 222 2.87 18.17 15.05
CA VAL A 222 4.03 19.05 14.90
C VAL A 222 4.15 19.58 13.48
N CYS A 223 3.95 18.74 12.45
CA CYS A 223 3.95 19.19 11.06
C CYS A 223 2.86 20.25 10.80
N ASN A 224 1.67 20.08 11.37
CA ASN A 224 0.57 21.03 11.23
C ASN A 224 0.88 22.36 11.94
N LEU A 225 1.48 22.31 13.14
CA LEU A 225 1.96 23.50 13.84
C LEU A 225 3.05 24.23 13.05
N ALA A 226 4.04 23.51 12.54
CA ALA A 226 5.13 24.06 11.74
C ALA A 226 4.60 24.69 10.44
N ALA A 227 3.57 24.10 9.82
CA ALA A 227 2.93 24.62 8.61
C ALA A 227 2.14 25.93 8.82
N LYS A 228 1.95 26.40 10.07
CA LYS A 228 1.44 27.76 10.33
C LYS A 228 2.45 28.84 9.93
N ASN A 229 3.74 28.51 9.85
CA ASN A 229 4.77 29.41 9.35
C ASN A 229 4.69 29.47 7.80
N PRO A 230 4.60 30.67 7.19
CA PRO A 230 4.59 30.84 5.72
C PRO A 230 5.74 30.12 5.00
N ALA A 231 6.92 30.03 5.62
CA ALA A 231 8.09 29.37 5.04
C ALA A 231 7.97 27.84 4.97
N LEU A 232 7.15 27.24 5.85
CA LEU A 232 6.97 25.79 5.97
C LEU A 232 5.58 25.35 5.52
N LYS A 233 4.84 26.19 4.79
CA LYS A 233 3.49 25.86 4.31
C LYS A 233 3.44 24.57 3.47
N TRP A 234 4.55 24.24 2.81
CA TRP A 234 4.71 22.98 2.08
C TRP A 234 4.49 21.75 2.98
N LEU A 235 4.84 21.78 4.27
CA LEU A 235 4.59 20.65 5.18
C LEU A 235 3.13 20.23 5.20
N LYS A 236 2.18 21.15 4.96
CA LYS A 236 0.77 20.81 4.91
C LYS A 236 0.45 19.86 3.75
N ASP A 237 1.05 20.09 2.60
CA ASP A 237 0.81 19.30 1.38
C ASP A 237 1.52 17.93 1.45
N TYR A 238 2.58 17.82 2.27
CA TYR A 238 3.38 16.60 2.44
C TYR A 238 3.23 15.92 3.80
N ALA A 239 2.35 16.39 4.69
CA ALA A 239 2.20 15.84 6.04
C ALA A 239 1.84 14.35 6.03
N PHE A 240 0.94 13.95 5.13
CA PHE A 240 0.49 12.56 5.01
C PHE A 240 1.64 11.60 4.67
N PRO A 241 2.39 11.76 3.57
CA PRO A 241 3.49 10.86 3.24
C PRO A 241 4.67 10.93 4.22
N LEU A 242 4.98 12.11 4.75
CA LEU A 242 6.03 12.27 5.77
C LEU A 242 5.70 11.49 7.05
N THR A 243 4.42 11.48 7.46
CA THR A 243 3.98 10.72 8.64
C THR A 243 4.10 9.21 8.42
N ILE A 244 3.86 8.72 7.21
CA ILE A 244 4.08 7.30 6.88
C ILE A 244 5.56 6.94 6.98
N LEU A 245 6.46 7.77 6.41
CA LEU A 245 7.91 7.56 6.52
C LEU A 245 8.37 7.56 7.98
N PHE A 246 7.91 8.55 8.75
CA PHE A 246 8.21 8.64 10.17
C PHE A 246 7.71 7.39 10.92
N GLY A 247 6.49 6.93 10.66
CA GLY A 247 5.94 5.73 11.28
C GLY A 247 6.74 4.47 10.97
N LEU A 248 7.20 4.31 9.74
CA LEU A 248 8.08 3.20 9.34
C LEU A 248 9.41 3.23 10.09
N VAL A 249 10.09 4.38 10.11
CA VAL A 249 11.37 4.55 10.82
C VAL A 249 11.19 4.32 12.33
N LEU A 250 10.14 4.90 12.91
CA LEU A 250 9.84 4.73 14.32
C LEU A 250 9.56 3.26 14.66
N SER A 251 8.82 2.56 13.81
CA SER A 251 8.57 1.13 13.98
C SER A 251 9.87 0.33 13.93
N MET A 252 10.78 0.63 13.00
CA MET A 252 12.08 -0.06 12.89
C MET A 252 12.96 0.14 14.13
N ILE A 253 12.85 1.28 14.80
CA ILE A 253 13.62 1.59 16.02
C ILE A 253 12.97 0.93 17.25
N ILE A 254 11.65 1.04 17.39
CA ILE A 254 10.94 0.54 18.58
C ILE A 254 10.88 -1.00 18.59
N THR A 255 10.73 -1.64 17.42
CA THR A 255 10.61 -3.11 17.33
C THR A 255 11.76 -3.84 18.01
N PRO A 256 13.06 -3.59 17.72
CA PRO A 256 14.17 -4.27 18.39
C PRO A 256 14.37 -3.88 19.85
N LEU A 257 13.83 -2.73 20.31
CA LEU A 257 13.91 -2.30 21.70
C LEU A 257 12.90 -2.99 22.61
N LEU A 258 11.79 -3.49 22.04
CA LEU A 258 10.68 -4.09 22.78
C LEU A 258 10.42 -5.57 22.39
N ALA A 259 11.24 -6.14 21.50
CA ALA A 259 11.21 -7.54 21.07
C ALA A 259 11.97 -8.46 22.03
#